data_AF-A0A2Z6N1Z9-F1
#
_entry.id   AF-A0A2Z6N1Z9-F1
#
_cell.length_a   1.000
_cell.length_b   1.000
_cell.length_c   1.000
_cell.angle_alpha   90.00
_cell.angle_beta   90.00
_cell.angle_gamma   90.00
#
_symmetry.space_group_name_H-M   'P 1'
#
loop_
_entity.id
_entity.type
_entity.pdbx_description
1 polymer ?
#
loop_
_entity_poly.entity_id
_entity_poly.type
_entity_poly.pdbx_seq_one_letter_code
_entity_poly.pdbx_strand_id
1 'polypeptide(L)'
;MFHFLLLVFNYDPSKHNVFKVNGTLFQSCTFPPANEALSTGKDIIQLKTEGRKWYVCGIADHCSARQMKFVITVLPEGAPTPSPPPSSLAHSVVSYVFGVVMATMVAIGIIFA
;
A
#
# COMPACT_ATOMS: atom_id res chain seq x y z
N MET A 1 26.42 -4.05 17.25
CA MET A 1 26.56 -3.07 16.16
C MET A 1 25.17 -2.79 15.66
N PHE A 2 24.58 -1.62 15.97
CA PHE A 2 23.20 -1.33 15.56
C PHE A 2 23.13 -1.22 14.04
N HIS A 3 22.67 -2.27 13.37
CA HIS A 3 22.35 -2.20 11.95
C HIS A 3 21.07 -1.36 11.82
N PHE A 4 21.20 -0.08 11.49
CA PHE A 4 20.04 0.78 11.27
C PHE A 4 19.44 0.46 9.90
N LEU A 5 18.35 -0.31 9.89
CA LEU A 5 17.58 -0.51 8.67
C LEU A 5 16.85 0.79 8.30
N LEU A 6 17.11 1.28 7.09
CA LEU A 6 16.51 2.51 6.56
C LEU A 6 15.39 2.15 5.60
N LEU A 7 14.22 2.73 5.83
CA LEU A 7 13.09 2.70 4.91
C LEU A 7 12.97 4.06 4.24
N VAL A 8 12.95 4.08 2.91
CA VAL A 8 12.85 5.32 2.13
C VAL A 8 11.53 5.34 1.36
N PHE A 9 10.75 6.40 1.55
CA PHE A 9 9.58 6.71 0.73
C PHE A 9 9.94 7.81 -0.26
N ASN A 10 9.96 7.48 -1.55
CA ASN A 10 10.12 8.45 -2.64
C ASN A 10 8.77 8.66 -3.34
N TYR A 11 8.31 9.90 -3.46
CA TYR A 11 7.02 10.25 -4.05
C TYR A 11 6.98 11.73 -4.46
N ASP A 12 5.99 12.11 -5.28
CA ASP A 12 5.69 13.52 -5.59
C ASP A 12 5.00 14.18 -4.38
N PRO A 13 5.65 15.12 -3.67
CA PRO A 13 5.11 15.70 -2.43
C PRO A 13 3.89 16.59 -2.66
N SER A 14 3.57 16.95 -3.91
CA SER A 14 2.32 17.64 -4.24
C SER A 14 1.11 16.71 -4.29
N LYS A 15 1.33 15.39 -4.34
CA LYS A 15 0.28 14.38 -4.55
C LYS A 15 0.20 13.34 -3.43
N HIS A 16 1.27 13.17 -2.67
CA HIS A 16 1.36 12.12 -1.67
C HIS A 16 2.01 12.65 -0.39
N ASN A 17 1.77 11.90 0.69
CA ASN A 17 2.38 12.07 1.99
C ASN A 17 2.48 10.68 2.64
N VAL A 18 3.17 10.61 3.77
CA VAL A 18 3.31 9.36 4.53
C VAL A 18 2.93 9.62 5.98
N PHE A 19 1.92 8.92 6.46
CA PHE A 19 1.64 8.79 7.89
C PHE A 19 2.21 7.48 8.41
N LYS A 20 2.85 7.53 9.57
CA LYS A 20 3.09 6.34 10.38
C LYS A 20 1.89 6.12 11.29
N VAL A 21 1.28 4.95 11.21
CA VAL A 21 0.03 4.64 11.94
C VAL A 21 0.13 3.31 12.68
N ASN A 22 -0.91 2.97 13.45
CA ASN A 22 -1.08 1.63 14.02
C ASN A 22 -1.93 0.73 13.10
N GLY A 23 -2.05 -0.55 13.45
CA GLY A 23 -2.79 -1.52 12.64
C GLY A 23 -4.27 -1.19 12.44
N THR A 24 -4.93 -0.60 13.45
CA THR A 24 -6.34 -0.20 13.36
C THR A 24 -6.52 0.90 12.33
N LEU A 25 -5.77 1.99 12.46
CA LEU A 25 -5.80 3.14 11.54
C LEU A 25 -5.36 2.75 10.11
N PHE A 26 -4.42 1.81 9.98
CA PHE A 26 -4.03 1.23 8.70
C PHE A 26 -5.17 0.49 8.01
N GLN A 27 -5.96 -0.27 8.79
CA GLN A 27 -7.08 -1.04 8.26
C GLN A 27 -8.26 -0.14 7.89
N SER A 28 -8.58 0.85 8.73
CA SER A 28 -9.68 1.79 8.51
C SER A 28 -9.32 2.93 7.56
N CYS A 29 -8.05 3.08 7.18
CA CYS A 29 -7.56 4.24 6.42
C CYS A 29 -7.97 5.57 7.06
N THR A 30 -7.73 5.69 8.36
CA THR A 30 -7.91 6.92 9.13
C THR A 30 -6.55 7.44 9.56
N PHE A 31 -6.43 8.77 9.66
CA PHE A 31 -5.13 9.43 9.73
C PHE A 31 -5.10 10.43 10.89
N PRO A 32 -3.93 10.62 11.53
CA PRO A 32 -3.71 11.75 12.41
C PRO A 32 -3.86 13.11 11.70
N PRO A 33 -3.83 14.23 12.45
CA PRO A 33 -3.75 15.57 11.88
C PRO A 33 -2.63 15.74 10.84
N ALA A 34 -2.87 16.58 9.82
CA ALA A 34 -1.98 16.72 8.66
C ALA A 34 -0.54 17.12 9.00
N ASN A 35 -0.29 17.81 10.12
CA ASN A 35 1.05 18.21 10.56
C ASN A 35 1.91 17.03 11.08
N GLU A 36 1.32 15.86 11.29
CA GLU A 36 2.06 14.63 11.61
C GLU A 36 2.51 13.85 10.38
N ALA A 37 2.09 14.28 9.18
CA ALA A 37 2.48 13.65 7.93
C ALA A 37 3.93 14.00 7.57
N LEU A 38 4.68 12.99 7.12
CA LEU A 38 5.89 13.22 6.37
C LEU A 38 5.51 13.62 4.94
N SER A 39 6.15 14.66 4.40
CA SER A 39 5.71 15.35 3.17
C SER A 39 6.87 15.88 2.33
N THR A 40 8.10 15.39 2.51
CA THR A 40 9.28 15.93 1.79
C THR A 40 9.41 15.40 0.36
N GLY A 41 8.71 14.31 0.03
CA GLY A 41 8.87 13.58 -1.24
C GLY A 41 10.04 12.59 -1.23
N LYS A 42 10.92 12.64 -0.21
CA LYS A 42 11.98 11.67 0.06
C LYS A 42 12.15 11.49 1.56
N ASP A 43 11.21 10.81 2.19
CA ASP A 43 11.24 10.60 3.63
C ASP A 43 12.05 9.36 4.00
N ILE A 44 12.96 9.51 4.96
CA ILE A 44 13.81 8.43 5.47
C ILE A 44 13.37 8.09 6.89
N ILE A 45 13.01 6.84 7.11
CA ILE A 45 12.57 6.32 8.41
C ILE A 45 13.57 5.29 8.90
N GLN A 46 14.15 5.54 10.07
CA GLN A 46 14.99 4.58 10.76
C GLN A 46 14.13 3.55 11.49
N LEU A 47 14.28 2.28 11.11
CA LEU A 47 13.60 1.15 11.73
C LEU A 47 14.41 0.66 12.93
N LYS A 48 14.16 1.27 14.09
CA LYS A 48 14.94 1.02 15.32
C LYS A 48 14.44 -0.15 16.16
N THR A 49 13.18 -0.55 15.99
CA THR A 49 12.54 -1.55 16.84
C THR A 49 11.88 -2.63 16.01
N GLU A 50 11.90 -3.84 16.54
CA GLU A 50 11.21 -5.01 15.99
C GLU A 50 9.69 -4.80 15.91
N GLY A 51 9.03 -5.70 15.21
CA GLY A 51 7.59 -5.75 15.05
C GLY A 51 7.07 -5.00 13.83
N ARG A 52 5.74 -5.01 13.69
CA ARG A 52 5.05 -4.42 12.55
C ARG A 52 5.10 -2.89 12.60
N LYS A 53 5.35 -2.29 11.43
CA LYS A 53 5.33 -0.86 11.17
C LYS A 53 4.38 -0.61 10.02
N TRP A 54 3.43 0.30 10.20
CA TRP A 54 2.39 0.59 9.23
C TRP A 54 2.48 2.02 8.73
N TYR A 55 2.33 2.17 7.43
CA TYR A 55 2.45 3.43 6.72
C TYR A 55 1.33 3.57 5.70
N VAL A 56 0.78 4.78 5.57
CA VAL A 56 -0.35 5.06 4.66
C VAL A 56 -0.16 6.41 3.99
N CYS A 57 -0.69 6.55 2.77
CA CYS A 57 -0.91 7.87 2.18
C CYS A 57 -2.30 8.39 2.58
N GLY A 58 -2.35 9.56 3.20
CA GLY A 58 -3.59 10.19 3.67
C GLY A 58 -4.24 11.15 2.68
N ILE A 59 -3.77 11.21 1.43
CA ILE A 59 -4.34 12.08 0.39
C ILE A 59 -5.56 11.39 -0.23
N ALA A 60 -6.71 12.06 -0.19
CA ALA A 60 -7.96 11.64 -0.83
C ALA A 60 -8.29 10.15 -0.58
N ASP A 61 -8.48 9.37 -1.64
CA ASP A 61 -8.84 7.95 -1.62
C ASP A 61 -7.63 7.01 -1.74
N HIS A 62 -6.40 7.54 -1.62
CA HIS A 62 -5.19 6.78 -1.89
C HIS A 62 -5.03 5.56 -0.97
N CYS A 63 -5.31 5.68 0.32
CA CYS A 63 -5.23 4.53 1.23
C CYS A 63 -6.36 3.51 0.99
N SER A 64 -7.62 3.97 0.94
CA SER A 64 -8.80 3.08 1.03
C SER A 64 -9.18 2.47 -0.31
N ALA A 65 -9.23 3.26 -1.38
CA ALA A 65 -9.62 2.78 -2.70
C ALA A 65 -8.42 2.27 -3.49
N ARG A 66 -7.29 2.99 -3.42
CA ARG A 66 -6.10 2.68 -4.23
C ARG A 66 -5.06 1.82 -3.51
N GLN A 67 -5.32 1.43 -2.27
CA GLN A 67 -4.44 0.58 -1.46
C GLN A 67 -3.00 1.12 -1.35
N MET A 68 -2.82 2.44 -1.35
CA MET A 68 -1.52 3.11 -1.13
C MET A 68 -1.17 3.10 0.36
N LYS A 69 -0.87 1.89 0.85
CA LYS A 69 -0.51 1.60 2.22
C LYS A 69 0.55 0.50 2.24
N PHE A 70 1.46 0.59 3.19
CA PHE A 70 2.62 -0.29 3.30
C PHE A 70 2.78 -0.77 4.74
N VAL A 71 3.04 -2.07 4.91
CA VAL A 71 3.37 -2.67 6.20
C VAL A 71 4.64 -3.48 6.08
N ILE A 72 5.52 -3.34 7.07
CA ILE A 72 6.74 -4.13 7.17
C ILE A 72 6.85 -4.70 8.59
N THR A 73 7.33 -5.93 8.70
CA THR A 73 7.71 -6.53 9.98
C THR A 73 9.22 -6.46 10.11
N VAL A 74 9.70 -5.74 11.11
CA VAL A 74 11.11 -5.73 11.48
C VAL A 74 11.36 -6.95 12.37
N LEU A 75 12.20 -7.87 11.90
CA LEU A 75 12.54 -9.09 12.62
C LEU A 75 13.76 -8.87 13.52
N PRO A 76 13.91 -9.67 14.60
CA PRO A 76 15.15 -9.74 15.35
C PRO A 76 16.31 -10.17 14.44
N GLU A 77 17.52 -9.73 14.80
CA GLU A 77 18.72 -10.11 14.09
C GLU A 77 18.96 -11.63 14.21
N GLY A 78 19.13 -12.30 13.06
CA GLY A 78 19.28 -13.77 13.00
C GLY A 78 17.97 -14.55 12.82
N ALA A 79 16.82 -13.89 12.63
CA ALA A 79 15.57 -14.59 12.31
C ALA A 79 15.69 -15.35 10.97
N PRO A 80 15.17 -16.58 10.87
CA PRO A 80 15.11 -17.31 9.61
C PRO A 80 14.24 -16.55 8.58
N THR A 81 14.69 -16.56 7.33
CA THR A 81 14.02 -15.81 6.25
C THR A 81 12.62 -16.37 6.01
N PRO A 82 11.56 -15.55 6.04
CA PRO A 82 10.21 -16.01 5.76
C PRO A 82 10.09 -16.44 4.28
N SER A 83 9.37 -17.54 4.04
CA SER A 83 9.03 -18.00 2.69
C SER A 83 8.28 -16.91 1.92
N PRO A 84 8.52 -16.75 0.60
CA PRO A 84 7.86 -15.73 -0.21
C PRO A 84 6.32 -15.87 -0.15
N PRO A 85 5.58 -14.76 -0.12
CA PRO A 85 4.13 -14.80 -0.12
C PRO A 85 3.61 -15.43 -1.42
N PRO A 86 2.48 -16.17 -1.38
CA PRO A 86 1.87 -16.73 -2.58
C PRO A 86 1.47 -15.60 -3.53
N SER A 87 1.84 -15.72 -4.81
CA SER A 87 1.46 -14.78 -5.86
C SER A 87 -0.07 -14.75 -5.98
N SER A 88 -0.69 -13.60 -5.69
CA SER A 88 -2.15 -13.46 -5.74
C SER A 88 -2.64 -13.41 -7.20
N LEU A 89 -3.14 -14.54 -7.71
CA LEU A 89 -3.81 -14.67 -9.01
C LEU A 89 -5.17 -13.93 -9.07
N ALA A 90 -5.71 -13.49 -7.93
CA ALA A 90 -7.06 -12.94 -7.84
C ALA A 90 -7.25 -11.65 -8.67
N HIS A 91 -6.25 -10.76 -8.71
CA HIS A 91 -6.35 -9.50 -9.47
C HIS A 91 -6.43 -9.71 -10.99
N SER A 92 -5.79 -10.77 -11.49
CA SER A 92 -5.81 -11.11 -12.92
C SER A 92 -7.16 -11.71 -13.34
N VAL A 93 -7.75 -12.55 -12.48
CA VAL A 93 -9.06 -13.16 -12.75
C VAL A 93 -10.16 -12.10 -12.76
N VAL A 94 -10.14 -11.14 -11.82
CA VAL A 94 -11.16 -10.07 -11.75
C VAL A 94 -11.08 -9.15 -12.98
N SER A 95 -9.88 -8.73 -13.40
CA SER A 95 -9.72 -7.91 -14.62
C SER A 95 -10.18 -8.65 -15.89
N TYR A 96 -9.86 -9.95 -15.99
CA TYR A 96 -10.24 -10.75 -17.15
C TYR A 96 -11.77 -10.91 -17.26
N VAL A 97 -12.43 -11.26 -16.15
CA VAL A 97 -13.90 -11.42 -16.12
C VAL A 97 -14.59 -10.09 -16.47
N PHE A 98 -14.09 -8.96 -15.95
CA PHE A 98 -14.66 -7.65 -16.24
C PHE A 98 -14.51 -7.29 -17.74
N GLY A 99 -13.35 -7.59 -18.33
CA GLY A 99 -13.10 -7.38 -19.76
C GLY A 99 -14.02 -8.21 -20.67
N VAL A 100 -14.21 -9.49 -20.35
CA VAL A 100 -15.09 -10.40 -21.11
C VAL A 100 -16.55 -9.95 -21.01
N VAL A 101 -17.03 -9.57 -19.83
CA VAL A 101 -18.41 -9.10 -19.63
C VAL A 101 -18.67 -7.83 -20.44
N MET A 102 -17.78 -6.84 -20.40
CA MET A 102 -17.94 -5.62 -21.19
C MET A 102 -17.93 -5.88 -22.70
N ALA A 103 -17.05 -6.76 -23.18
CA ALA A 103 -16.98 -7.10 -24.60
C ALA A 103 -18.26 -7.81 -25.10
N THR A 104 -18.82 -8.72 -24.30
CA THR A 104 -20.05 -9.45 -24.66
C THR A 104 -21.28 -8.53 -24.69
N MET A 105 -21.42 -7.62 -23.72
CA MET A 105 -22.53 -6.66 -23.68
C MET A 105 -22.53 -5.70 -24.88
N VAL A 106 -21.34 -5.25 -25.30
CA VAL A 106 -21.18 -4.42 -26.51
C VAL A 106 -21.53 -5.21 -27.78
N ALA A 107 -21.03 -6.44 -27.91
CA ALA A 107 -21.34 -7.29 -29.06
C ALA A 107 -22.85 -7.58 -29.17
N ILE A 108 -23.51 -7.86 -28.05
CA ILE A 108 -24.95 -8.08 -28.00
C ILE A 108 -25.72 -6.82 -28.43
N GLY A 109 -25.33 -5.65 -27.94
CA GLY A 109 -25.96 -4.38 -28.34
C GLY A 109 -25.81 -4.05 -29.84
N ILE A 110 -24.70 -4.45 -30.46
CA ILE A 110 -24.48 -4.29 -31.91
C ILE A 110 -25.33 -5.26 -32.74
N ILE A 111 -25.63 -6.46 -32.22
CA ILE A 111 -26.45 -7.46 -32.93
C ILE A 111 -27.95 -7.07 -32.93
N PHE A 112 -28.40 -6.31 -31.93
CA PHE A 112 -29.79 -5.87 -31.77
C PHE A 112 -30.07 -4.44 -32.30
N ALA A 113 -29.12 -3.83 -33.02
CA ALA A 113 -29.26 -2.55 -33.71
C ALA A 113 -29.31 -2.75 -35.23
#